data_AF-A0A442F7J5-F1
#
_entry.id   AF-A0A442F7J5-F1
#
_cell.length_a   1.000
_cell.length_b   1.000
_cell.length_c   1.000
_cell.angle_alpha   90.00
_cell.angle_beta   90.00
_cell.angle_gamma   90.00
#
_symmetry.space_group_name_H-M   'P 1'
#
loop_
_entity.id
_entity.type
_entity.pdbx_description
1 polymer ?
#
loop_
_entity_poly.entity_id
_entity_poly.type
_entity_poly.pdbx_seq_one_letter_code
_entity_poly.pdbx_strand_id
1 'polypeptide(L)'
;MSKPNTPSEFYEAIGLAVTQWSRVEDAFCDLFCRLVLCAITGGGIGKPEGEGFFILGNVFYSTTNFRSRLDLLDHMMSRLVFNNDALHAEWSAIKNKGTRLYSRRNVLAHGTVWGNEDKGGALFVRYSIFDAKARQEMDYQRVWAATPSFARYAERITQLAIDVNRHLAGRKRKPEDAAH
;
A
#
# COMPACT_ATOMS: atom_id res chain seq x y z
N MET A 1 -10.31 31.65 1.97
CA MET A 1 -11.35 30.91 1.24
C MET A 1 -10.67 30.03 0.22
N SER A 2 -10.85 28.72 0.27
CA SER A 2 -10.31 27.79 -0.74
C SER A 2 -10.97 28.09 -2.08
N LYS A 3 -10.15 28.24 -3.13
CA LYS A 3 -10.62 28.48 -4.51
C LYS A 3 -11.69 27.42 -4.86
N PRO A 4 -12.84 27.80 -5.42
CA PRO A 4 -13.79 26.81 -5.92
C PRO A 4 -13.07 25.98 -7.00
N ASN A 5 -13.01 24.67 -6.80
CA ASN A 5 -12.45 23.75 -7.78
C ASN A 5 -13.51 23.46 -8.86
N THR A 6 -13.08 23.43 -10.10
CA THR A 6 -13.93 23.00 -11.22
C THR A 6 -14.19 21.49 -11.14
N PRO A 7 -15.23 20.98 -11.83
CA PRO A 7 -15.41 19.54 -11.98
C PRO A 7 -14.20 18.82 -12.56
N SER A 8 -13.54 19.41 -13.56
CA SER A 8 -12.34 18.81 -14.15
C SER A 8 -11.21 18.66 -13.14
N GLU A 9 -10.92 19.71 -12.36
CA GLU A 9 -9.88 19.66 -11.32
C GLU A 9 -10.21 18.63 -10.23
N PHE A 10 -11.50 18.44 -9.92
CA PHE A 10 -11.92 17.42 -8.94
C PHE A 10 -11.65 16.00 -9.43
N TYR A 11 -12.07 15.68 -10.67
CA TYR A 11 -11.83 14.36 -11.25
C TYR A 11 -10.35 14.09 -11.48
N GLU A 12 -9.57 15.09 -11.89
CA GLU A 12 -8.11 14.99 -11.99
C GLU A 12 -7.49 14.63 -10.63
N ALA A 13 -7.89 15.32 -9.56
CA ALA A 13 -7.39 15.03 -8.21
C ALA A 13 -7.74 13.61 -7.76
N ILE A 14 -8.94 13.08 -8.08
CA ILE A 14 -9.31 11.69 -7.83
C ILE A 14 -8.39 10.75 -8.61
N GLY A 15 -8.21 10.98 -9.92
CA GLY A 15 -7.35 10.16 -10.77
C GLY A 15 -5.92 10.08 -10.24
N LEU A 16 -5.33 11.23 -9.90
CA LEU A 16 -3.99 11.30 -9.30
C LEU A 16 -3.91 10.52 -7.99
N ALA A 17 -4.88 10.67 -7.10
CA ALA A 17 -4.90 9.95 -5.83
C ALA A 17 -5.01 8.43 -6.05
N VAL A 18 -5.85 7.97 -6.97
CA VAL A 18 -5.98 6.54 -7.31
C VAL A 18 -4.67 6.01 -7.92
N THR A 19 -4.03 6.74 -8.82
CA THR A 19 -2.71 6.37 -9.38
C THR A 19 -1.64 6.26 -8.29
N GLN A 20 -1.60 7.18 -7.32
CA GLN A 20 -0.65 7.05 -6.20
C GLN A 20 -0.97 5.86 -5.29
N TRP A 21 -2.24 5.46 -5.18
CA TRP A 21 -2.58 4.22 -4.48
C TRP A 21 -2.07 2.98 -5.22
N SER A 22 -2.11 2.94 -6.55
CA SER A 22 -1.50 1.82 -7.30
C SER A 22 -0.01 1.64 -6.94
N ARG A 23 0.73 2.74 -6.74
CA ARG A 23 2.12 2.66 -6.24
C ARG A 23 2.25 2.08 -4.83
N VAL A 24 1.25 2.28 -3.97
CA VAL A 24 1.20 1.65 -2.65
C VAL A 24 1.05 0.14 -2.80
N GLU A 25 0.17 -0.31 -3.70
CA GLU A 25 -0.02 -1.74 -3.98
C GLU A 25 1.24 -2.38 -4.59
N ASP A 26 1.90 -1.69 -5.52
CA ASP A 26 3.17 -2.12 -6.09
C ASP A 26 4.27 -2.24 -5.03
N ALA A 27 4.35 -1.29 -4.08
CA ALA A 27 5.32 -1.35 -3.00
C ALA A 27 5.09 -2.55 -2.06
N PHE A 28 3.83 -2.90 -1.77
CA PHE A 28 3.51 -4.12 -1.03
C PHE A 28 3.83 -5.39 -1.84
N CYS A 29 3.60 -5.37 -3.15
CA CYS A 29 3.97 -6.47 -4.03
C CYS A 29 5.50 -6.67 -4.05
N ASP A 30 6.29 -5.59 -4.09
CA ASP A 30 7.76 -5.67 -4.01
C ASP A 30 8.22 -6.28 -2.67
N LEU A 31 7.64 -5.84 -1.55
CA LEU A 31 7.90 -6.45 -0.24
C LEU A 31 7.58 -7.95 -0.24
N PHE A 32 6.43 -8.36 -0.76
CA PHE A 32 6.04 -9.77 -0.87
C PHE A 32 7.06 -10.57 -1.68
N CYS A 33 7.38 -10.12 -2.89
CA CYS A 33 8.33 -10.79 -3.77
C CYS A 33 9.70 -10.94 -3.11
N ARG A 34 10.18 -9.90 -2.42
CA ARG A 34 11.45 -9.94 -1.68
C ARG A 34 11.43 -10.96 -0.55
N LEU A 35 10.37 -11.00 0.23
CA LEU A 35 10.20 -11.99 1.31
C LEU A 35 10.21 -13.42 0.75
N VAL A 36 9.44 -13.70 -0.31
CA VAL A 36 9.36 -15.06 -0.90
C VAL A 36 10.68 -15.48 -1.51
N LEU A 37 11.28 -14.65 -2.38
CA LEU A 37 12.52 -14.99 -3.06
C LEU A 37 13.68 -15.15 -2.07
N CYS A 38 13.74 -14.33 -1.02
CA CYS A 38 14.74 -14.51 0.03
C CYS A 38 14.54 -15.82 0.80
N ALA A 39 13.29 -16.24 1.05
CA ALA A 39 13.00 -17.50 1.71
C ALA A 39 13.40 -18.71 0.85
N ILE A 40 13.16 -18.66 -0.47
CA ILE A 40 13.49 -19.75 -1.40
C ILE A 40 15.01 -19.82 -1.65
N THR A 41 15.66 -18.68 -1.87
CA THR A 41 17.08 -18.63 -2.23
C THR A 41 18.03 -18.63 -1.02
N GLY A 42 17.47 -18.68 0.19
CA GLY A 42 18.20 -18.66 1.45
C GLY A 42 18.96 -17.36 1.72
N GLY A 43 18.66 -16.25 1.04
CA GLY A 43 19.36 -14.98 1.24
C GLY A 43 18.89 -13.84 0.35
N GLY A 44 19.59 -12.73 0.42
CA GLY A 44 19.22 -11.48 -0.22
C GLY A 44 19.29 -11.57 -1.73
N ILE A 45 18.21 -11.17 -2.38
CA ILE A 45 18.19 -10.90 -3.80
C ILE A 45 18.53 -9.43 -4.05
N GLY A 46 19.10 -9.12 -5.20
CA GLY A 46 19.26 -7.73 -5.65
C GLY A 46 17.91 -7.05 -5.91
N LYS A 47 17.82 -6.27 -6.98
CA LYS A 47 16.50 -5.91 -7.50
C LYS A 47 15.87 -7.19 -8.07
N PRO A 48 14.69 -7.63 -7.60
CA PRO A 48 14.08 -8.84 -8.14
C PRO A 48 13.67 -8.60 -9.60
N GLU A 49 14.18 -9.45 -10.49
CA GLU A 49 13.95 -9.39 -11.94
C GLU A 49 13.67 -10.81 -12.46
N GLY A 50 13.07 -10.90 -13.66
CA GLY A 50 12.82 -12.18 -14.34
C GLY A 50 11.48 -12.85 -14.03
N GLU A 51 11.31 -14.05 -14.56
CA GLU A 51 10.02 -14.78 -14.58
C GLU A 51 9.48 -15.11 -13.19
N GLY A 52 10.37 -15.45 -12.24
CA GLY A 52 9.97 -15.71 -10.85
C GLY A 52 9.31 -14.49 -10.18
N PHE A 53 9.82 -13.28 -10.43
CA PHE A 53 9.21 -12.06 -9.91
C PHE A 53 7.83 -11.80 -10.53
N PHE A 54 7.70 -12.02 -11.84
CA PHE A 54 6.43 -11.89 -12.55
C PHE A 54 5.37 -12.86 -12.01
N ILE A 55 5.73 -14.14 -11.81
CA ILE A 55 4.83 -15.15 -11.24
C ILE A 55 4.40 -14.75 -9.82
N LEU A 56 5.33 -14.32 -8.98
CA LEU A 56 5.02 -13.89 -7.61
C LEU A 56 4.12 -12.65 -7.58
N GLY A 57 4.31 -11.71 -8.50
CA GLY A 57 3.40 -10.58 -8.67
C GLY A 57 1.97 -11.05 -8.98
N ASN A 58 1.81 -12.00 -9.90
CA ASN A 58 0.50 -12.58 -10.22
C ASN A 58 -0.12 -13.29 -9.01
N VAL A 59 0.69 -14.02 -8.22
CA VAL A 59 0.23 -14.65 -6.97
C VAL A 59 -0.26 -13.59 -5.98
N PHE A 60 0.50 -12.52 -5.77
CA PHE A 60 0.11 -11.42 -4.88
C PHE A 60 -1.21 -10.77 -5.31
N TYR A 61 -1.34 -10.46 -6.60
CA TYR A 61 -2.52 -9.81 -7.14
C TYR A 61 -3.75 -10.74 -7.27
N SER A 62 -3.56 -12.06 -7.30
CA SER A 62 -4.67 -13.03 -7.25
C SER A 62 -5.50 -12.95 -5.95
N THR A 63 -4.92 -12.42 -4.87
CA THR A 63 -5.64 -12.18 -3.63
C THR A 63 -6.57 -10.98 -3.81
N THR A 64 -7.88 -11.20 -3.73
CA THR A 64 -8.90 -10.22 -4.16
C THR A 64 -9.05 -9.02 -3.24
N ASN A 65 -8.78 -9.15 -1.95
CA ASN A 65 -8.96 -8.07 -0.99
C ASN A 65 -7.62 -7.66 -0.33
N PHE A 66 -7.49 -6.36 -0.05
CA PHE A 66 -6.27 -5.77 0.49
C PHE A 66 -5.93 -6.30 1.89
N ARG A 67 -6.94 -6.59 2.71
CA ARG A 67 -6.74 -7.10 4.07
C ARG A 67 -6.04 -8.46 4.06
N SER A 68 -6.47 -9.38 3.21
CA SER A 68 -5.84 -10.69 3.04
C SER A 68 -4.39 -10.58 2.55
N ARG A 69 -4.07 -9.60 1.69
CA ARG A 69 -2.68 -9.33 1.29
C ARG A 69 -1.83 -8.85 2.47
N LEU A 70 -2.37 -7.99 3.33
CA LEU A 70 -1.68 -7.56 4.55
C LEU A 70 -1.50 -8.71 5.53
N ASP A 71 -2.50 -9.58 5.70
CA ASP A 71 -2.40 -10.74 6.57
C ASP A 71 -1.34 -11.72 6.06
N LEU A 72 -1.27 -11.97 4.75
CA LEU A 72 -0.20 -12.76 4.13
C LEU A 72 1.19 -12.18 4.46
N LEU A 73 1.39 -10.88 4.23
CA LEU A 73 2.64 -10.19 4.56
C LEU A 73 2.97 -10.26 6.06
N ASP A 74 1.96 -10.17 6.93
CA ASP A 74 2.14 -10.22 8.38
C ASP A 74 2.68 -11.57 8.86
N HIS A 75 2.15 -12.67 8.32
CA HIS A 75 2.66 -14.01 8.59
C HIS A 75 4.10 -14.16 8.10
N MET A 76 4.40 -13.66 6.89
CA MET A 76 5.75 -13.71 6.32
C MET A 76 6.74 -12.88 7.12
N MET A 77 6.38 -11.65 7.51
CA MET A 77 7.21 -10.79 8.36
C MET A 77 7.48 -11.48 9.70
N SER A 78 6.45 -12.01 10.37
CA SER A 78 6.55 -12.74 11.64
C SER A 78 7.47 -13.94 11.56
N ARG A 79 7.48 -14.66 10.44
CA ARG A 79 8.31 -15.86 10.27
C ARG A 79 9.73 -15.53 9.83
N LEU A 80 9.87 -14.62 8.87
CA LEU A 80 11.14 -14.34 8.22
C LEU A 80 11.92 -13.25 8.92
N VAL A 81 11.32 -12.38 9.73
CA VAL A 81 11.99 -11.21 10.33
C VAL A 81 12.00 -11.29 11.86
N PHE A 82 11.62 -12.44 12.43
CA PHE A 82 11.38 -12.70 13.86
C PHE A 82 12.44 -12.21 14.86
N ASN A 83 13.69 -12.02 14.42
CA ASN A 83 14.82 -11.61 15.25
C ASN A 83 15.21 -10.13 15.07
N ASN A 84 14.35 -9.31 14.48
CA ASN A 84 14.60 -7.89 14.26
C ASN A 84 13.39 -7.04 14.68
N ASP A 85 13.41 -6.61 15.94
CA ASP A 85 12.32 -5.84 16.57
C ASP A 85 12.06 -4.51 15.86
N ALA A 86 13.09 -3.87 15.33
CA ALA A 86 12.96 -2.59 14.63
C ALA A 86 12.14 -2.75 13.35
N LEU A 87 12.42 -3.78 12.54
CA LEU A 87 11.64 -4.06 11.33
C LEU A 87 10.21 -4.51 11.66
N HIS A 88 10.02 -5.22 12.77
CA HIS A 88 8.68 -5.59 13.24
C HIS A 88 7.84 -4.39 13.68
N ALA A 89 8.44 -3.46 14.43
CA ALA A 89 7.79 -2.23 14.83
C ALA A 89 7.42 -1.38 13.61
N GLU A 90 8.32 -1.28 12.64
CA GLU A 90 8.09 -0.54 11.39
C GLU A 90 6.96 -1.17 10.56
N TRP A 91 6.98 -2.49 10.38
CA TRP A 91 5.89 -3.22 9.72
C TRP A 91 4.55 -3.01 10.41
N SER A 92 4.50 -3.08 11.75
CA SER A 92 3.27 -2.86 12.51
C SER A 92 2.71 -1.45 12.30
N ALA A 93 3.59 -0.43 12.27
CA ALA A 93 3.19 0.94 11.97
C ALA A 93 2.68 1.10 10.54
N ILE A 94 3.33 0.45 9.56
CA ILE A 94 2.87 0.39 8.16
C ILE A 94 1.50 -0.27 8.09
N LYS A 95 1.34 -1.51 8.56
CA LYS A 95 0.07 -2.27 8.54
C LYS A 95 -1.09 -1.44 9.11
N ASN A 96 -0.92 -0.85 10.29
CA ASN A 96 -1.93 -0.01 10.94
C ASN A 96 -2.27 1.28 10.16
N LYS A 97 -1.30 1.87 9.48
CA LYS A 97 -1.53 3.04 8.60
C LYS A 97 -2.21 2.61 7.30
N GLY A 98 -1.81 1.47 6.73
CA GLY A 98 -2.35 0.89 5.52
C GLY A 98 -3.85 0.61 5.62
N THR A 99 -4.31 0.01 6.72
CA THR A 99 -5.75 -0.23 6.95
C THR A 99 -6.55 1.07 6.92
N ARG A 100 -6.03 2.15 7.54
CA ARG A 100 -6.70 3.47 7.55
C ARG A 100 -6.71 4.13 6.18
N LEU A 101 -5.62 4.04 5.43
CA LEU A 101 -5.51 4.61 4.09
C LEU A 101 -6.34 3.83 3.07
N TYR A 102 -6.46 2.52 3.23
CA TYR A 102 -7.30 1.67 2.39
C TYR A 102 -8.78 2.08 2.45
N SER A 103 -9.30 2.42 3.64
CA SER A 103 -10.65 2.97 3.76
C SER A 103 -10.84 4.23 2.92
N ARG A 104 -9.87 5.15 2.95
CA ARG A 104 -9.89 6.37 2.11
C ARG A 104 -9.84 6.04 0.63
N ARG A 105 -8.98 5.09 0.22
CA ARG A 105 -8.94 4.62 -1.18
C ARG A 105 -10.29 4.05 -1.61
N ASN A 106 -10.98 3.28 -0.77
CA ASN A 106 -12.27 2.70 -1.14
C ASN A 106 -13.33 3.78 -1.40
N VAL A 107 -13.30 4.89 -0.64
CA VAL A 107 -14.14 6.07 -0.94
C VAL A 107 -13.79 6.65 -2.30
N LEU A 108 -12.51 6.80 -2.63
CA LEU A 108 -12.07 7.37 -3.91
C LEU A 108 -12.39 6.47 -5.12
N ALA A 109 -12.23 5.15 -4.97
CA ALA A 109 -12.35 4.20 -6.07
C ALA A 109 -13.79 3.72 -6.33
N HIS A 110 -14.64 3.73 -5.30
CA HIS A 110 -16.02 3.20 -5.38
C HIS A 110 -17.07 4.22 -4.97
N GLY A 111 -16.67 5.42 -4.56
CA GLY A 111 -17.60 6.48 -4.21
C GLY A 111 -18.22 7.14 -5.44
N THR A 112 -19.38 7.75 -5.22
CA THR A 112 -20.08 8.56 -6.21
C THR A 112 -19.74 10.03 -5.98
N VAL A 113 -19.53 10.78 -7.07
CA VAL A 113 -19.32 12.23 -7.03
C VAL A 113 -20.67 12.94 -7.01
N TRP A 114 -20.81 13.92 -6.13
CA TRP A 114 -22.01 14.72 -5.94
C TRP A 114 -21.67 16.20 -6.04
N GLY A 115 -22.60 16.98 -6.58
CA GLY A 115 -22.58 18.44 -6.51
C GLY A 115 -23.56 18.93 -5.46
N ASN A 116 -23.16 19.96 -4.71
CA ASN A 116 -24.06 20.64 -3.80
C ASN A 116 -24.80 21.78 -4.53
N GLU A 117 -26.08 21.58 -4.83
CA GLU A 117 -26.95 22.57 -5.49
C GLU A 117 -27.03 23.88 -4.67
N ASP A 118 -27.01 23.79 -3.34
CA ASP A 118 -27.18 24.93 -2.43
C ASP A 118 -25.87 25.70 -2.13
N LYS A 119 -24.70 25.09 -2.37
CA LYS A 119 -23.37 25.69 -2.08
C LYS A 119 -22.59 26.05 -3.35
N GLY A 120 -23.29 26.46 -4.40
CA GLY A 120 -22.67 26.95 -5.63
C GLY A 120 -21.88 25.88 -6.39
N GLY A 121 -22.29 24.60 -6.32
CA GLY A 121 -21.70 23.53 -7.13
C GLY A 121 -20.44 22.89 -6.56
N ALA A 122 -20.12 23.09 -5.27
CA ALA A 122 -18.99 22.41 -4.62
C ALA A 122 -19.13 20.87 -4.72
N LEU A 123 -18.07 20.21 -5.18
CA LEU A 123 -18.03 18.76 -5.41
C LEU A 123 -17.45 17.99 -4.22
N PHE A 124 -18.01 16.80 -3.98
CA PHE A 124 -17.50 15.85 -3.00
C PHE A 124 -17.71 14.40 -3.47
N VAL A 125 -16.92 13.47 -2.94
CA VAL A 125 -17.07 12.03 -3.18
C VAL A 125 -17.55 11.33 -1.91
N ARG A 126 -18.51 10.41 -2.06
CA ARG A 126 -19.15 9.68 -0.95
C ARG A 126 -19.33 8.21 -1.30
N TYR A 127 -19.01 7.31 -0.36
CA TYR A 127 -19.02 5.86 -0.58
C TYR A 127 -20.42 5.23 -0.72
N SER A 128 -21.42 5.70 0.03
CA SER A 128 -22.79 5.14 -0.03
C SER A 128 -23.84 6.17 0.36
N ILE A 129 -24.94 6.25 -0.39
CA ILE A 129 -26.11 7.09 -0.07
C ILE A 129 -27.00 6.50 1.03
N PHE A 130 -27.06 5.16 1.12
CA PHE A 130 -27.99 4.42 1.98
C PHE A 130 -27.48 4.21 3.40
N ASP A 131 -26.16 4.24 3.61
CA ASP A 131 -25.59 4.08 4.94
C ASP A 131 -25.17 5.44 5.52
N ALA A 132 -26.00 5.97 6.42
CA ALA A 132 -25.72 7.22 7.12
C ALA A 132 -24.56 7.12 8.13
N LYS A 133 -24.29 5.91 8.65
CA LYS A 133 -23.22 5.65 9.62
C LYS A 133 -21.86 5.43 8.94
N ALA A 134 -21.85 4.95 7.69
CA ALA A 134 -20.66 4.81 6.85
C ALA A 134 -20.39 6.03 5.95
N ARG A 135 -20.97 7.21 6.24
CA ARG A 135 -20.74 8.46 5.50
C ARG A 135 -19.30 8.95 5.66
N GLN A 136 -18.39 8.38 4.87
CA GLN A 136 -17.11 8.99 4.58
C GLN A 136 -17.25 9.87 3.35
N GLU A 137 -17.20 11.18 3.59
CA GLU A 137 -17.24 12.21 2.57
C GLU A 137 -15.85 12.85 2.44
N MET A 138 -15.41 13.02 1.19
CA MET A 138 -14.17 13.73 0.86
C MET A 138 -14.47 14.88 -0.08
N ASP A 139 -14.25 16.10 0.42
CA ASP A 139 -14.17 17.31 -0.38
C ASP A 139 -12.87 17.36 -1.21
N TYR A 140 -12.74 18.38 -2.06
CA TYR A 140 -11.57 18.55 -2.92
C TYR A 140 -10.25 18.58 -2.14
N GLN A 141 -10.20 19.26 -0.99
CA GLN A 141 -8.98 19.39 -0.19
C GLN A 141 -8.55 18.03 0.37
N ARG A 142 -9.50 17.21 0.81
CA ARG A 142 -9.25 15.85 1.29
C ARG A 142 -8.80 14.91 0.18
N VAL A 143 -9.40 15.01 -1.01
CA VAL A 143 -8.96 14.26 -2.20
C VAL A 143 -7.54 14.66 -2.59
N TRP A 144 -7.29 15.97 -2.73
CA TRP A 144 -5.98 16.50 -3.08
C TRP A 144 -4.89 16.09 -2.08
N ALA A 145 -5.18 16.13 -0.78
CA ALA A 145 -4.25 15.71 0.27
C ALA A 145 -3.98 14.19 0.28
N ALA A 146 -4.84 13.37 -0.33
CA ALA A 146 -4.64 11.93 -0.42
C ALA A 146 -3.42 11.59 -1.31
N THR A 147 -3.21 12.32 -2.41
CA THR A 147 -2.12 12.12 -3.37
C THR A 147 -0.73 12.10 -2.71
N PRO A 148 -0.24 13.17 -2.05
CA PRO A 148 1.05 13.14 -1.38
C PRO A 148 1.06 12.24 -0.13
N SER A 149 -0.10 11.92 0.44
CA SER A 149 -0.18 10.95 1.54
C SER A 149 0.08 9.52 1.06
N PHE A 150 -0.46 9.12 -0.09
CA PHE A 150 -0.23 7.81 -0.69
C PHE A 150 1.18 7.68 -1.24
N ALA A 151 1.70 8.71 -1.92
CA ALA A 151 3.06 8.72 -2.46
C ALA A 151 4.12 8.44 -1.36
N ARG A 152 4.11 9.24 -0.28
CA ARG A 152 5.03 9.05 0.87
C ARG A 152 4.84 7.71 1.57
N TYR A 153 3.62 7.16 1.53
CA TYR A 153 3.35 5.87 2.12
C TYR A 153 3.92 4.73 1.28
N ALA A 154 3.82 4.80 -0.05
CA ALA A 154 4.47 3.88 -0.96
C ALA A 154 5.99 3.89 -0.77
N GLU A 155 6.62 5.07 -0.74
CA GLU A 155 8.06 5.23 -0.49
C GLU A 155 8.50 4.56 0.81
N ARG A 156 7.72 4.74 1.89
CA ARG A 156 8.00 4.11 3.19
C ARG A 156 7.94 2.58 3.12
N ILE A 157 6.97 2.02 2.39
CA ILE A 157 6.87 0.56 2.20
C ILE A 157 8.05 0.05 1.38
N THR A 158 8.42 0.74 0.30
CA THR A 158 9.59 0.40 -0.51
C THR A 158 10.87 0.41 0.33
N GLN A 159 11.03 1.39 1.21
CA GLN A 159 12.18 1.44 2.12
C GLN A 159 12.19 0.24 3.07
N LEU A 160 11.04 -0.10 3.68
CA LEU A 160 10.94 -1.33 4.48
C LEU A 160 11.31 -2.58 3.67
N ALA A 161 10.84 -2.68 2.42
CA ALA A 161 11.15 -3.80 1.54
C ALA A 161 12.66 -3.95 1.28
N ILE A 162 13.36 -2.83 1.09
CA ILE A 162 14.82 -2.79 0.95
C ILE A 162 15.51 -3.24 2.25
N ASP A 163 15.05 -2.75 3.40
CA ASP A 163 15.67 -3.04 4.69
C ASP A 163 15.45 -4.50 5.12
N VAL A 164 14.26 -5.04 4.88
CA VAL A 164 13.95 -6.48 5.04
C VAL A 164 14.86 -7.31 4.15
N ASN A 165 15.00 -6.94 2.88
CA ASN A 165 15.88 -7.66 1.97
C ASN A 165 17.34 -7.64 2.44
N ARG A 166 17.84 -6.49 2.93
CA ARG A 166 19.19 -6.38 3.50
C ARG A 166 19.35 -7.26 4.74
N HIS A 167 18.36 -7.28 5.64
CA HIS A 167 18.35 -8.13 6.83
C HIS A 167 18.43 -9.62 6.46
N LEU A 168 17.61 -10.05 5.50
CA LEU A 168 17.59 -11.44 5.02
C LEU A 168 18.87 -11.81 4.26
N ALA A 169 19.49 -10.85 3.55
CA ALA A 169 20.80 -11.02 2.92
C ALA A 169 21.91 -11.32 3.93
N GLY A 170 21.90 -10.62 5.07
CA GLY A 170 22.89 -10.80 6.13
C GLY A 170 22.91 -12.19 6.74
N ARG A 171 21.82 -12.97 6.60
CA ARG A 171 21.73 -14.34 7.15
C ARG A 171 22.62 -15.36 6.47
N LYS A 172 23.05 -15.13 5.22
CA LYS A 172 23.94 -16.05 4.46
C LYS A 172 25.37 -16.20 5.04
N ARG A 173 25.67 -15.64 6.21
CA ARG A 173 26.99 -15.72 6.86
C ARG A 173 26.98 -16.52 8.16
N LYS A 174 26.66 -17.82 8.08
CA LYS A 174 27.26 -18.80 8.98
C LYS A 174 27.93 -19.90 8.15
N PRO A 175 29.27 -20.04 8.22
CA PRO A 175 30.01 -21.11 7.53
C PRO A 175 29.71 -22.53 8.03
N GLU A 176 28.97 -22.66 9.14
CA GLU A 176 28.80 -23.92 9.86
C GLU A 176 27.81 -24.89 9.18
N ASP A 177 26.95 -24.41 8.28
CA ASP A 177 25.94 -25.25 7.60
C ASP A 177 26.40 -25.77 6.22
N ALA A 178 27.63 -25.47 5.79
CA ALA A 178 28.20 -25.94 4.51
C ALA A 178 29.01 -27.24 4.65
N ALA A 179 29.03 -27.85 5.83
CA ALA A 179 29.84 -29.03 6.16
C ALA A 179 28.99 -30.24 6.60
N HIS A 180 27.86 -30.49 5.94
CA HIS A 180 27.11 -31.74 6.04
C HIS A 180 26.64 -32.22 4.67
#